data_AF-A0A357ZEM9-F1
#
_entry.id   AF-A0A357ZEM9-F1
#
_cell.length_a   1.000
_cell.length_b   1.000
_cell.length_c   1.000
_cell.angle_alpha   90.00
_cell.angle_beta   90.00
_cell.angle_gamma   90.00
#
_symmetry.space_group_name_H-M   'P 1'
#
loop_
_entity.id
_entity.type
_entity.pdbx_description
1 polymer ?
#
loop_
_entity_poly.entity_id
_entity_poly.type
_entity_poly.pdbx_seq_one_letter_code
_entity_poly.pdbx_strand_id
1 'polypeptide(L)'
;MRINPATAGEYGIKHGDWVELSSRRTQGSDYKAADMVGTERSYAKIKENNTKTGDPIRAIAYVSEVVAPNVLWMERFWNPECYDSSQSNKTGGWQECNVNVITNAIDCNFNEVYGSYVNRGFQVNIKKSSRPDNIWTQPKEFKPFMPDTPNEYVKDIGIALGNAALNTPIVEFATSGGGM
;
A
#
# COMPACT_ATOMS: atom_id res chain seq x y z
N MET A 1 1.03 0.99 6.92
CA MET A 1 2.47 1.31 7.03
C MET A 1 3.08 0.43 8.11
N ARG A 2 4.26 -0.13 7.89
CA ARG A 2 5.08 -0.77 8.92
C ARG A 2 6.26 0.13 9.28
N ILE A 3 6.55 0.25 10.57
CA ILE A 3 7.56 1.16 11.13
C ILE A 3 8.30 0.49 12.29
N ASN A 4 9.60 0.73 12.40
CA ASN A 4 10.41 0.22 13.51
C ASN A 4 10.00 0.87 14.85
N PRO A 5 10.04 0.14 15.99
CA PRO A 5 9.72 0.71 17.31
C PRO A 5 10.52 1.95 17.70
N ALA A 6 11.82 2.01 17.36
CA ALA A 6 12.67 3.16 17.70
C ALA A 6 12.20 4.43 16.98
N THR A 7 12.04 4.35 15.65
CA THR A 7 11.50 5.46 14.85
C THR A 7 10.06 5.80 15.24
N ALA A 8 9.23 4.80 15.55
CA ALA A 8 7.88 5.07 16.03
C ALA A 8 7.89 5.89 17.35
N GLY A 9 8.81 5.57 18.27
CA GLY A 9 9.01 6.30 19.51
C GLY A 9 9.42 7.75 19.32
N GLU A 10 10.37 8.02 18.41
CA GLU A 10 10.81 9.38 18.07
C GLU A 10 9.67 10.27 17.57
N TYR A 11 8.75 9.70 16.80
CA TYR A 11 7.61 10.42 16.21
C TYR A 11 6.32 10.30 17.05
N GLY A 12 6.36 9.65 18.23
CA GLY A 12 5.19 9.46 19.10
C GLY A 12 4.07 8.61 18.50
N ILE A 13 4.41 7.75 17.55
CA ILE A 13 3.48 6.87 16.82
C ILE A 13 3.36 5.53 17.56
N LYS A 14 2.13 5.06 17.75
CA LYS A 14 1.81 3.76 18.35
C LYS A 14 1.23 2.82 17.30
N HIS A 15 1.26 1.53 17.60
CA HIS A 15 0.58 0.53 16.79
C HIS A 15 -0.92 0.85 16.72
N GLY A 16 -1.49 0.85 15.51
CA GLY A 16 -2.88 1.21 15.25
C GLY A 16 -3.14 2.70 15.01
N ASP A 17 -2.16 3.58 15.23
CA ASP A 17 -2.34 5.01 14.98
C ASP A 17 -2.49 5.29 13.48
N TRP A 18 -3.33 6.27 13.15
CA TRP A 18 -3.37 6.85 11.82
C TRP A 18 -2.18 7.79 11.63
N VAL A 19 -1.52 7.65 10.49
CA VAL A 19 -0.33 8.41 10.13
C VAL A 19 -0.51 8.99 8.73
N GLU A 20 -0.27 10.29 8.61
CA GLU A 20 -0.13 10.97 7.33
C GLU A 20 1.29 10.76 6.81
N LEU A 21 1.40 10.36 5.56
CA LEU A 21 2.66 10.24 4.83
C LEU A 21 2.67 11.29 3.73
N SER A 22 3.73 12.07 3.72
CA SER A 22 3.97 13.02 2.65
C SER A 22 5.37 12.88 2.08
N SER A 23 5.56 13.37 0.88
CA SER A 23 6.86 13.51 0.24
C SER A 23 6.95 14.87 -0.42
N ARG A 24 8.04 15.14 -1.15
CA ARG A 24 8.15 16.34 -2.00
C ARG A 24 7.03 16.46 -3.04
N ARG A 25 6.43 15.33 -3.45
CA ARG A 25 5.32 15.30 -4.40
C ARG A 25 4.02 15.82 -3.81
N THR A 26 3.77 15.53 -2.54
CA THR A 26 2.47 15.79 -1.90
C THR A 26 2.52 16.92 -0.88
N GLN A 27 3.71 17.27 -0.42
CA GLN A 27 3.99 18.43 0.44
C GLN A 27 2.95 18.56 1.55
N GLY A 28 3.02 17.64 2.52
CA GLY A 28 2.09 17.63 3.66
C GLY A 28 2.16 18.91 4.48
N SER A 29 1.28 19.03 5.46
CA SER A 29 1.12 20.28 6.24
C SER A 29 2.42 20.80 6.88
N ASP A 30 3.32 19.89 7.25
CA ASP A 30 4.61 20.22 7.87
C ASP A 30 5.77 20.27 6.86
N TYR A 31 5.48 20.24 5.55
CA TYR A 31 6.50 20.28 4.51
C TYR A 31 7.16 21.65 4.46
N LYS A 32 8.40 21.73 4.92
CA LYS A 32 9.22 22.94 4.86
C LYS A 32 10.14 22.87 3.65
N ALA A 33 9.70 23.45 2.54
CA ALA A 33 10.48 23.51 1.30
C ALA A 33 11.91 24.06 1.54
N ALA A 34 12.06 25.08 2.39
CA ALA A 34 13.36 25.68 2.71
C ALA A 34 14.36 24.71 3.37
N ASP A 35 13.88 23.74 4.13
CA ASP A 35 14.73 22.76 4.84
C ASP A 35 15.15 21.59 3.95
N MET A 36 14.55 21.47 2.75
CA MET A 36 14.74 20.39 1.79
C MET A 36 15.62 20.79 0.60
N VAL A 37 16.25 21.97 0.67
CA VAL A 37 17.13 22.49 -0.39
C VAL A 37 18.45 21.72 -0.38
N GLY A 38 18.81 21.08 -1.50
CA GLY A 38 20.15 20.56 -1.74
C GLY A 38 20.44 19.13 -1.23
N THR A 39 19.47 18.41 -0.67
CA THR A 39 19.68 17.03 -0.16
C THR A 39 19.68 15.97 -1.26
N GLU A 40 19.21 16.28 -2.47
CA GLU A 40 19.29 15.37 -3.62
C GLU A 40 19.45 16.13 -4.94
N ARG A 41 20.46 15.74 -5.74
CA ARG A 41 20.66 16.23 -7.11
C ARG A 41 19.73 15.47 -8.06
N SER A 42 18.99 16.15 -8.94
CA SER A 42 18.53 15.50 -10.16
C SER A 42 19.66 15.55 -11.18
N TYR A 43 19.58 14.70 -12.21
CA TYR A 43 20.65 14.57 -13.20
C TYR A 43 21.04 15.89 -13.88
N ALA A 44 20.10 16.82 -14.06
CA ALA A 44 20.31 18.02 -14.86
C ALA A 44 20.35 19.34 -14.06
N LYS A 45 19.73 19.43 -12.87
CA LYS A 45 19.56 20.69 -12.13
C LYS A 45 19.41 20.47 -10.61
N ILE A 46 19.47 21.57 -9.84
CA ILE A 46 18.98 21.60 -8.46
C ILE A 46 17.47 21.30 -8.51
N LYS A 47 16.99 20.33 -7.72
CA LYS A 47 15.55 20.03 -7.63
C LYS A 47 14.83 21.25 -7.04
N GLU A 48 13.89 21.84 -7.78
CA GLU A 48 13.05 22.94 -7.31
C GLU A 48 11.85 22.40 -6.53
N ASN A 49 11.45 23.05 -5.44
CA ASN A 49 10.39 22.57 -4.55
C ASN A 49 8.95 22.81 -5.07
N ASN A 50 8.77 23.04 -6.36
CA ASN A 50 7.49 23.40 -6.97
C ASN A 50 6.69 22.18 -7.47
N THR A 51 6.96 20.98 -6.94
CA THR A 51 6.44 19.71 -7.48
C THR A 51 5.25 19.12 -6.73
N LYS A 52 4.49 19.97 -6.02
CA LYS A 52 3.22 19.54 -5.43
C LYS A 52 2.23 19.16 -6.52
N THR A 53 1.82 17.90 -6.55
CA THR A 53 0.89 17.36 -7.56
C THR A 53 -0.26 16.55 -6.98
N GLY A 54 -0.37 16.48 -5.65
CA GLY A 54 -1.46 15.79 -4.97
C GLY A 54 -1.40 15.99 -3.46
N ASP A 55 -2.34 15.35 -2.76
CA ASP A 55 -2.43 15.40 -1.30
C ASP A 55 -1.67 14.23 -0.64
N PRO A 56 -1.24 14.40 0.62
CA PRO A 56 -0.66 13.32 1.41
C PRO A 56 -1.60 12.13 1.54
N ILE A 57 -1.02 10.93 1.67
CA ILE A 57 -1.77 9.71 1.91
C ILE A 57 -1.83 9.41 3.40
N ARG A 58 -2.79 8.58 3.82
CA ARG A 58 -2.96 8.16 5.22
C ARG A 58 -2.93 6.64 5.33
N ALA A 59 -2.27 6.15 6.37
CA ALA A 59 -2.21 4.73 6.65
C ALA A 59 -2.19 4.45 8.16
N ILE A 60 -2.64 3.26 8.52
CA ILE A 60 -2.49 2.73 9.88
C ILE A 60 -1.05 2.28 10.09
N ALA A 61 -0.47 2.65 11.23
CA ALA A 61 0.86 2.24 11.66
C ALA A 61 0.86 0.85 12.30
N TYR A 62 1.67 -0.05 11.76
CA TYR A 62 1.97 -1.35 12.32
C TYR A 62 3.42 -1.32 12.82
N VAL A 63 3.59 -1.13 14.13
CA VAL A 63 4.91 -1.13 14.75
C VAL A 63 5.47 -2.56 14.72
N SER A 64 6.66 -2.74 14.15
CA SER A 64 7.29 -4.05 13.99
C SER A 64 8.80 -3.94 13.85
N GLU A 65 9.53 -4.83 14.54
CA GLU A 65 11.00 -4.91 14.51
C GLU A 65 11.56 -5.44 13.18
N VAL A 66 10.72 -6.02 12.32
CA VAL A 66 11.15 -6.53 10.99
C VAL A 66 11.53 -5.41 10.03
N VAL A 67 11.13 -4.16 10.33
CA VAL A 67 11.49 -2.98 9.54
C VAL A 67 12.70 -2.33 10.18
N ALA A 68 13.71 -1.99 9.39
CA ALA A 68 14.89 -1.29 9.87
C ALA A 68 14.54 0.10 10.42
N PRO A 69 15.28 0.62 11.42
CA PRO A 69 15.13 2.01 11.86
C PRO A 69 15.23 3.00 10.70
N ASN A 70 14.41 4.05 10.74
CA ASN A 70 14.30 5.11 9.73
C ASN A 70 13.86 4.63 8.33
N VAL A 71 13.37 3.40 8.24
CA VAL A 71 12.76 2.84 7.04
C VAL A 71 11.27 2.64 7.29
N LEU A 72 10.48 2.91 6.27
CA LEU A 72 9.05 2.65 6.25
C LEU A 72 8.75 1.65 5.15
N TRP A 73 7.90 0.68 5.47
CA TRP A 73 7.42 -0.27 4.47
C TRP A 73 5.91 -0.16 4.33
N MET A 74 5.44 -0.07 3.09
CA MET A 74 4.03 -0.06 2.76
C MET A 74 3.77 -0.84 1.49
N GLU A 75 2.58 -1.44 1.44
CA GLU A 75 2.08 -2.08 0.24
C GLU A 75 1.42 -1.04 -0.67
N ARG A 76 1.36 -1.36 -1.97
CA ARG A 76 0.58 -0.59 -2.92
C ARG A 76 -0.86 -1.08 -2.80
N PHE A 77 -1.73 -0.26 -2.23
CA PHE A 77 -3.11 -0.61 -1.97
C PHE A 77 -4.10 0.38 -2.61
N TRP A 78 -5.37 0.01 -2.63
CA TRP A 78 -6.49 0.87 -3.03
C TRP A 78 -7.73 0.45 -2.24
N ASN A 79 -8.59 1.42 -1.95
CA ASN A 79 -9.75 1.24 -1.09
C ASN A 79 -11.03 1.22 -1.96
N PRO A 80 -11.64 0.05 -2.21
CA PRO A 80 -12.80 -0.07 -3.10
C PRO A 80 -14.02 0.69 -2.59
N GLU A 81 -14.14 0.86 -1.28
CA GLU A 81 -15.23 1.61 -0.66
C GLU A 81 -15.31 3.06 -1.11
N CYS A 82 -14.20 3.65 -1.57
CA CYS A 82 -14.18 5.02 -2.07
C CYS A 82 -14.95 5.21 -3.39
N TYR A 83 -15.26 4.11 -4.10
CA TYR A 83 -16.12 4.11 -5.29
C TYR A 83 -17.59 3.85 -4.96
N ASP A 84 -17.90 3.42 -3.73
CA ASP A 84 -19.25 3.02 -3.39
C ASP A 84 -20.24 4.18 -3.55
N SER A 85 -21.45 3.85 -4.01
CA SER A 85 -22.47 4.84 -4.29
C SER A 85 -22.92 5.63 -3.06
N SER A 86 -22.77 5.07 -1.86
CA SER A 86 -23.14 5.71 -0.59
C SER A 86 -22.12 6.74 -0.09
N GLN A 87 -20.91 6.81 -0.67
CA GLN A 87 -19.91 7.80 -0.29
C GLN A 87 -20.32 9.21 -0.71
N SER A 88 -20.20 10.17 0.20
CA SER A 88 -20.43 11.58 -0.07
C SER A 88 -19.34 12.19 -0.97
N ASN A 89 -18.10 11.71 -0.84
CA ASN A 89 -16.96 12.12 -1.66
C ASN A 89 -16.29 10.89 -2.27
N LYS A 90 -16.63 10.61 -3.53
CA LYS A 90 -16.07 9.48 -4.27
C LYS A 90 -14.68 9.83 -4.77
N THR A 91 -13.70 9.00 -4.43
CA THR A 91 -12.33 9.14 -4.91
C THR A 91 -11.90 7.87 -5.63
N GLY A 92 -10.73 7.89 -6.26
CA GLY A 92 -10.18 6.71 -6.93
C GLY A 92 -9.79 5.57 -5.98
N GLY A 93 -9.95 5.72 -4.66
CA GLY A 93 -9.54 4.74 -3.63
C GLY A 93 -8.02 4.59 -3.46
N TRP A 94 -7.25 4.69 -4.54
CA TRP A 94 -5.79 4.74 -4.52
C TRP A 94 -5.27 6.07 -3.96
N GLN A 95 -6.03 7.15 -4.08
CA GLN A 95 -5.62 8.48 -3.61
C GLN A 95 -5.38 8.52 -2.10
N GLU A 96 -6.06 7.65 -1.34
CA GLU A 96 -6.04 7.68 0.13
C GLU A 96 -4.81 6.99 0.73
N CYS A 97 -4.27 5.96 0.08
CA CYS A 97 -3.28 5.06 0.70
C CYS A 97 -2.17 4.56 -0.23
N ASN A 98 -2.19 4.89 -1.51
CA ASN A 98 -1.25 4.30 -2.48
C ASN A 98 0.11 5.01 -2.49
N VAL A 99 1.19 4.23 -2.37
CA VAL A 99 2.58 4.74 -2.42
C VAL A 99 2.88 5.54 -3.70
N ASN A 100 2.23 5.24 -4.82
CA ASN A 100 2.46 5.95 -6.08
C ASN A 100 2.01 7.42 -6.02
N VAL A 101 1.07 7.76 -5.12
CA VAL A 101 0.62 9.15 -4.90
C VAL A 101 1.75 10.02 -4.36
N ILE A 102 2.64 9.42 -3.55
CA ILE A 102 3.77 10.09 -2.92
C ILE A 102 5.10 9.89 -3.65
N THR A 103 5.15 9.06 -4.71
CA THR A 103 6.35 8.95 -5.56
C THR A 103 6.39 10.04 -6.63
N ASN A 104 7.43 10.86 -6.62
CA ASN A 104 7.61 11.91 -7.62
C ASN A 104 8.27 11.35 -8.89
N ALA A 105 7.53 11.21 -10.00
CA ALA A 105 8.10 10.80 -11.29
C ALA A 105 8.81 11.94 -12.03
N ILE A 106 8.56 13.21 -11.66
CA ILE A 106 9.20 14.40 -12.26
C ILE A 106 10.63 14.53 -11.73
N ASP A 107 10.83 14.34 -10.42
CA ASP A 107 12.13 14.47 -9.74
C ASP A 107 12.66 13.13 -9.17
N CYS A 108 12.20 12.01 -9.71
CA CYS A 108 12.71 10.70 -9.31
C CYS A 108 14.19 10.55 -9.68
N ASN A 109 14.90 9.69 -8.95
CA ASN A 109 16.21 9.25 -9.39
C ASN A 109 16.01 8.33 -10.60
N PHE A 110 16.32 8.86 -11.77
CA PHE A 110 16.23 8.17 -13.05
C PHE A 110 17.55 7.47 -13.37
N ASN A 111 17.46 6.25 -13.87
CA ASN A 111 18.59 5.50 -14.39
C ASN A 111 18.65 5.68 -15.92
N GLU A 112 19.72 6.32 -16.37
CA GLU A 112 19.90 6.73 -17.76
C GLU A 112 20.18 5.57 -18.72
N VAL A 113 20.79 4.50 -18.21
CA VAL A 113 21.19 3.35 -19.04
C VAL A 113 19.99 2.53 -19.45
N TYR A 114 18.99 2.39 -18.56
CA TYR A 114 17.84 1.51 -18.77
C TYR A 114 16.49 2.23 -18.85
N GLY A 115 16.48 3.56 -18.75
CA GLY A 115 15.27 4.37 -18.90
C GLY A 115 14.24 4.18 -17.79
N SER A 116 14.68 3.79 -16.59
CA SER A 116 13.81 3.43 -15.47
C SER A 116 13.98 4.40 -14.30
N TYR A 117 12.95 4.56 -13.48
CA TYR A 117 13.01 5.40 -12.29
C TYR A 117 12.73 4.64 -11.00
N VAL A 118 13.30 5.18 -9.93
CA VAL A 118 13.23 4.58 -8.61
C VAL A 118 11.93 4.95 -7.90
N ASN A 119 11.08 3.94 -7.68
CA ASN A 119 9.83 4.03 -6.90
C ASN A 119 9.97 3.53 -5.45
N ARG A 120 11.21 3.27 -5.00
CA ARG A 120 11.53 2.67 -3.70
C ARG A 120 12.76 3.33 -3.12
N GLY A 121 12.81 3.63 -1.82
CA GLY A 121 13.97 4.31 -1.23
C GLY A 121 14.02 5.79 -1.58
N PHE A 122 12.91 6.49 -1.34
CA PHE A 122 12.82 7.95 -1.38
C PHE A 122 12.43 8.46 0.00
N GLN A 123 12.78 9.71 0.28
CA GLN A 123 12.48 10.32 1.57
C GLN A 123 11.00 10.68 1.67
N VAL A 124 10.43 10.39 2.84
CA VAL A 124 9.06 10.74 3.21
C VAL A 124 9.06 11.37 4.60
N ASN A 125 8.07 12.21 4.86
CA ASN A 125 7.76 12.72 6.18
C ASN A 125 6.53 12.01 6.73
N ILE A 126 6.50 11.81 8.04
CA ILE A 126 5.39 11.16 8.76
C ILE A 126 4.89 12.02 9.90
N LYS A 127 3.58 11.99 10.13
CA LYS A 127 2.90 12.71 11.21
C LYS A 127 1.69 11.93 11.68
N LYS A 128 1.36 11.98 12.96
CA LYS A 128 0.06 11.47 13.43
C LYS A 128 -1.08 12.19 12.72
N SER A 129 -2.11 11.44 12.38
CA SER A 129 -3.29 11.94 11.66
C SER A 129 -4.55 11.26 12.19
N SER A 130 -5.69 11.58 11.59
CA SER A 130 -6.97 10.92 11.82
C SER A 130 -7.32 9.99 10.65
N ARG A 131 -8.25 9.07 10.89
CA ARG A 131 -8.86 8.28 9.83
C ARG A 131 -9.51 9.21 8.79
N PRO A 132 -9.33 8.98 7.47
CA PRO A 132 -10.12 9.67 6.45
C PRO A 132 -11.59 9.25 6.49
N ASP A 133 -12.52 10.18 6.26
CA ASP A 133 -13.96 9.94 6.41
C ASP A 133 -14.51 8.87 5.46
N ASN A 134 -13.92 8.75 4.27
CA ASN A 134 -14.31 7.84 3.19
C ASN A 134 -13.70 6.44 3.30
N ILE A 135 -12.96 6.12 4.38
CA ILE A 135 -12.31 4.81 4.57
C ILE A 135 -13.05 3.96 5.59
N TRP A 136 -13.43 2.76 5.18
CA TRP A 136 -14.08 1.78 6.05
C TRP A 136 -13.02 1.00 6.84
N THR A 137 -13.30 0.76 8.12
CA THR A 137 -12.37 0.07 9.04
C THR A 137 -13.04 -1.06 9.82
N GLN A 138 -14.36 -1.00 9.97
CA GLN A 138 -15.15 -1.98 10.70
C GLN A 138 -15.81 -2.96 9.74
N PRO A 139 -15.88 -4.26 10.05
CA PRO A 139 -16.50 -5.27 9.19
C PRO A 139 -17.93 -4.91 8.74
N LYS A 140 -18.71 -4.28 9.62
CA LYS A 140 -20.09 -3.86 9.33
C LYS A 140 -20.19 -2.80 8.22
N GLU A 141 -19.16 -2.00 8.01
CA GLU A 141 -19.13 -0.96 6.98
C GLU A 141 -19.02 -1.58 5.59
N PHE A 142 -18.42 -2.77 5.47
CA PHE A 142 -18.29 -3.53 4.22
C PHE A 142 -19.57 -4.28 3.82
N LYS A 143 -20.67 -4.12 4.56
CA LYS A 143 -21.97 -4.73 4.22
C LYS A 143 -22.40 -4.48 2.76
N PRO A 144 -22.21 -3.28 2.16
CA PRO A 144 -22.56 -3.06 0.76
C PRO A 144 -21.81 -3.96 -0.24
N PHE A 145 -20.66 -4.53 0.14
CA PHE A 145 -19.89 -5.45 -0.69
C PHE A 145 -20.17 -6.92 -0.40
N MET A 146 -20.98 -7.22 0.61
CA MET A 146 -21.36 -8.60 0.88
C MET A 146 -22.34 -9.06 -0.20
N PRO A 147 -22.16 -10.27 -0.74
CA PRO A 147 -23.11 -10.82 -1.70
C PRO A 147 -24.49 -10.94 -1.02
N ASP A 148 -25.49 -10.37 -1.67
CA ASP A 148 -26.91 -10.53 -1.34
C ASP A 148 -27.55 -11.70 -2.12
N THR A 149 -26.86 -12.18 -3.15
CA THR A 149 -27.27 -13.33 -3.92
C THR A 149 -27.15 -14.61 -3.08
N PRO A 150 -28.15 -15.51 -3.13
CA PRO A 150 -27.99 -16.83 -2.57
C PRO A 150 -26.80 -17.51 -3.25
N ASN A 151 -25.98 -18.22 -2.46
CA ASN A 151 -24.89 -19.05 -3.01
C ASN A 151 -25.43 -19.82 -4.22
N GLU A 152 -24.79 -19.66 -5.37
CA GLU A 152 -25.00 -20.52 -6.52
C GLU A 152 -24.44 -21.91 -6.18
N TYR A 153 -25.13 -22.63 -5.31
CA TYR A 153 -25.01 -24.08 -5.27
C TYR A 153 -25.59 -24.56 -6.60
N VAL A 154 -24.73 -24.62 -7.61
CA VAL A 154 -25.01 -25.36 -8.82
C VAL A 154 -25.25 -26.79 -8.35
N LYS A 155 -26.49 -27.30 -8.48
CA LYS A 155 -26.85 -28.66 -8.04
C LYS A 155 -25.90 -29.72 -8.60
N ASP A 156 -25.26 -29.41 -9.73
CA ASP A 156 -24.34 -30.27 -10.45
C ASP A 156 -22.89 -30.18 -9.96
N ILE A 157 -22.56 -29.31 -8.99
CA ILE A 157 -21.20 -29.27 -8.43
C ILE A 157 -20.86 -30.57 -7.67
N GLY A 158 -21.86 -31.19 -7.04
CA GLY A 158 -21.72 -32.53 -6.46
C GLY A 158 -21.55 -33.61 -7.53
N ILE A 159 -22.10 -33.41 -8.73
CA ILE A 159 -21.91 -34.30 -9.88
C ILE A 159 -20.48 -34.13 -10.42
N ALA A 160 -19.98 -32.91 -10.55
CA ALA A 160 -18.61 -32.64 -11.01
C ALA A 160 -17.54 -33.12 -10.00
N LEU A 161 -17.73 -32.87 -8.70
CA LEU A 161 -16.83 -33.31 -7.63
C LEU A 161 -16.93 -34.82 -7.35
N GLY A 162 -18.09 -35.45 -7.64
CA GLY A 162 -18.31 -36.88 -7.51
C GLY A 162 -17.95 -37.68 -8.76
N ASN A 163 -17.63 -37.03 -9.89
CA ASN A 163 -17.27 -37.70 -11.11
C ASN A 163 -15.81 -38.14 -11.07
N ALA A 164 -15.59 -39.42 -10.80
CA ALA A 164 -14.26 -40.03 -10.75
C ALA A 164 -13.45 -39.88 -12.05
N ALA A 165 -14.10 -39.63 -13.20
CA ALA A 165 -13.41 -39.38 -14.48
C ALA A 165 -12.80 -37.97 -14.58
N LEU A 166 -13.22 -37.03 -13.73
CA LEU A 166 -12.64 -35.68 -13.62
C LEU A 166 -11.58 -35.58 -12.51
N ASN A 167 -11.44 -36.63 -11.69
CA ASN A 167 -10.37 -36.69 -10.71
C ASN A 167 -9.04 -36.83 -11.44
N THR A 168 -8.12 -35.91 -11.17
CA THR A 168 -6.74 -36.06 -11.64
C THR A 168 -6.18 -37.34 -10.99
N PRO A 169 -5.64 -38.30 -11.77
CA PRO A 169 -5.08 -39.51 -11.20
C PRO A 169 -3.95 -39.13 -10.24
N ILE A 170 -4.04 -39.63 -9.00
CA ILE A 170 -2.95 -39.51 -8.04
C ILE A 170 -1.85 -40.43 -8.55
N VAL A 171 -0.76 -39.84 -9.04
CA VAL A 171 0.43 -40.59 -9.43
C VAL A 171 1.24 -40.82 -8.16
N GLU A 172 1.25 -42.05 -7.65
CA GLU A 172 2.20 -42.43 -6.61
C GLU A 172 3.59 -42.53 -7.24
N PHE A 173 4.51 -41.67 -6.82
CA PHE A 173 5.91 -41.80 -7.16
C PHE A 173 6.45 -43.06 -6.48
N ALA A 174 7.06 -43.96 -7.26
CA ALA A 174 7.69 -45.15 -6.72
C ALA A 174 8.68 -44.76 -5.60
N THR A 175 8.44 -45.25 -4.39
CA THR A 175 9.44 -45.17 -3.32
C THR A 175 10.69 -45.85 -3.83
N SER A 176 11.79 -45.12 -3.97
CA SER A 176 13.08 -45.70 -4.32
C SER A 176 13.37 -46.81 -3.32
N GLY A 177 13.35 -48.06 -3.80
CA GLY A 177 13.76 -49.22 -3.04
C GLY A 177 15.17 -48.98 -2.53
N GLY A 178 15.29 -48.60 -1.26
CA GLY A 178 16.55 -48.59 -0.54
C GLY A 178 16.97 -50.04 -0.33
N GLY A 179 17.70 -50.58 -1.30
CA GLY A 179 18.50 -51.78 -1.10
C GLY A 179 19.62 -51.43 -0.13
N MET A 180 19.57 -52.02 1.06
CA MET A 180 20.78 -52.44 1.78
C MET A 180 21.35 -53.68 1.12
#